data_AF-A0A960U423-F1
#
_entry.id   AF-A0A960U423-F1
#
_cell.length_a   1.000
_cell.length_b   1.000
_cell.length_c   1.000
_cell.angle_alpha   90.00
_cell.angle_beta   90.00
_cell.angle_gamma   90.00
#
_symmetry.space_group_name_H-M   'P 1'
#
loop_
_entity.id
_entity.type
_entity.pdbx_description
1 polymer ?
#
loop_
_entity_poly.entity_id
_entity_poly.type
_entity_poly.pdbx_seq_one_letter_code
_entity_poly.pdbx_strand_id
1 'polypeptide(L)' 'MKIQASSDRDTERAQFLQHVLDGLGQRPRRLSPMWFYDTRGSELFEQITELPEYYQSEEQSLVSFFFTV' A
#
# COMPACT_ATOMS: atom_id res chain seq x y z
N MET A 1 -3.65 32.19 9.02
CA MET A 1 -4.21 30.83 8.89
C MET A 1 -3.20 29.99 8.14
N LYS A 2 -2.35 29.20 8.82
CA LYS A 2 -1.44 28.14 8.30
C LYS A 2 -0.38 27.79 9.37
N ILE A 3 -0.76 27.05 10.42
CA ILE A 3 0.17 26.32 11.29
C ILE A 3 -0.60 25.05 11.75
N GLN A 4 -0.66 24.03 10.89
CA GLN A 4 -1.27 22.74 11.25
C GLN A 4 -0.60 21.55 10.53
N ALA A 5 0.02 21.78 9.37
CA ALA A 5 0.60 20.70 8.56
C ALA A 5 1.80 19.96 9.21
N SER A 6 2.50 20.57 10.17
CA SER A 6 3.60 19.89 10.87
C SER A 6 3.07 18.91 11.93
N SER A 7 2.01 19.27 12.67
CA SER A 7 1.46 18.42 13.73
C SER A 7 0.82 17.14 13.19
N ASP A 8 0.23 17.21 12.01
CA ASP A 8 -0.54 16.09 11.45
C ASP A 8 0.39 14.95 10.99
N ARG A 9 1.50 15.27 10.30
CA ARG A 9 2.49 14.25 9.89
C ARG A 9 3.20 13.58 11.06
N ASP A 10 3.48 14.36 12.11
CA ASP A 10 4.08 13.81 13.33
C ASP A 10 3.11 12.86 14.04
N THR A 11 1.81 13.16 13.98
CA THR A 11 0.74 12.31 14.51
C THR A 11 0.61 11.01 13.71
N GLU A 12 0.58 11.07 12.38
CA GLU A 12 0.54 9.88 11.52
C GLU A 12 1.76 8.97 11.75
N ARG A 13 2.95 9.56 11.87
CA ARG A 13 4.18 8.81 12.17
C ARG A 13 4.10 8.12 13.53
N ALA A 14 3.59 8.80 14.55
CA ALA A 14 3.41 8.21 15.88
C ALA A 14 2.41 7.04 15.83
N GLN A 15 1.30 7.19 15.10
CA GLN A 15 0.32 6.12 14.90
C GLN A 15 0.91 4.91 14.17
N PHE A 16 1.71 5.14 13.12
CA PHE A 16 2.42 4.08 12.41
C PHE A 16 3.37 3.31 13.34
N LEU A 17 4.22 4.02 14.09
CA LEU A 17 5.19 3.39 14.99
C LEU A 17 4.49 2.55 16.07
N GLN A 18 3.43 3.09 16.68
CA GLN A 18 2.64 2.37 17.68
C GLN A 18 2.03 1.10 17.07
N HIS A 19 1.43 1.20 15.88
CA HIS A 19 0.83 0.06 15.19
C HIS A 19 1.87 -1.03 14.86
N VAL A 20 3.09 -0.64 14.47
CA VAL A 20 4.17 -1.59 14.18
C VAL A 20 4.64 -2.32 15.43
N LEU A 21 4.84 -1.58 16.52
CA LEU A 21 5.25 -2.16 17.81
C LEU A 21 4.22 -3.15 18.34
N ASP A 22 2.95 -2.76 18.35
CA ASP A 22 1.86 -3.61 18.84
C ASP A 22 1.65 -4.85 17.97
N GLY A 23 1.77 -4.69 16.64
CA GLY A 23 1.54 -5.76 15.68
C GLY A 23 2.66 -6.81 15.64
N LEU A 24 3.92 -6.36 15.67
CA LEU A 24 5.09 -7.23 15.62
C LEU A 24 5.42 -7.89 16.98
N GLY A 25 4.92 -7.32 18.09
CA GLY A 25 5.00 -7.91 19.42
C GLY A 25 4.04 -9.08 19.68
N GLN A 26 2.98 -9.22 18.87
CA GLN A 26 1.98 -10.27 19.02
C GLN A 26 2.44 -11.64 18.47
N ARG A 27 1.75 -12.71 18.91
CA ARG A 27 1.88 -14.05 18.33
C ARG A 27 0.48 -14.59 17.99
N PRO A 28 0.14 -14.76 16.69
CA PRO A 28 0.98 -14.49 15.52
C PRO A 28 1.21 -12.99 15.27
N ARG A 29 2.34 -12.65 14.64
CA ARG A 29 2.66 -11.26 14.26
C ARG A 29 1.68 -10.79 13.19
N ARG A 30 1.22 -9.54 13.28
CA ARG A 30 0.26 -8.96 12.33
C ARG A 30 0.63 -7.51 12.05
N LEU A 31 0.38 -7.04 10.83
CA LEU A 31 0.52 -5.65 10.42
C LEU A 31 -0.67 -5.28 9.53
N SER A 32 -1.12 -4.03 9.63
CA SER A 32 -2.18 -3.52 8.77
C SER A 32 -1.62 -3.32 7.37
N PRO A 33 -2.31 -3.82 6.33
CA PRO A 33 -1.83 -3.69 4.96
C PRO A 33 -1.84 -2.24 4.45
N MET A 34 -2.57 -1.35 5.12
CA MET A 34 -2.62 0.08 4.80
C MET A 34 -1.23 0.73 4.78
N TRP A 35 -0.31 0.24 5.62
CA TRP A 35 1.04 0.78 5.71
C TRP A 35 2.00 0.25 4.64
N PHE A 36 1.57 -0.67 3.77
CA PHE A 36 2.40 -1.14 2.66
C PHE A 36 2.43 -0.15 1.49
N TYR A 37 1.45 0.75 1.38
CA TYR A 37 1.30 1.63 0.23
C TYR A 37 1.99 2.98 0.43
N ASP A 38 3.30 2.96 0.66
CA ASP A 38 4.13 4.16 0.48
C ASP A 38 4.37 4.42 -1.02
N THR A 39 5.22 5.39 -1.37
CA THR A 39 5.56 5.66 -2.78
C THR A 39 6.02 4.39 -3.50
N ARG A 40 6.90 3.61 -2.86
CA ARG A 40 7.45 2.40 -3.47
C ARG A 40 6.44 1.26 -3.49
N GLY A 41 5.67 1.11 -2.42
CA GLY A 41 4.62 0.12 -2.32
C GLY A 41 3.49 0.33 -3.33
N SER A 42 3.18 1.58 -3.64
CA SER A 42 2.21 1.94 -4.67
C SER A 42 2.71 1.59 -6.07
N GLU A 43 3.97 1.92 -6.40
CA GLU A 43 4.62 1.49 -7.66
C GLU A 43 4.64 -0.04 -7.79
N LEU A 44 4.94 -0.75 -6.70
CA LEU A 44 4.92 -2.21 -6.68
C LEU A 44 3.51 -2.76 -6.88
N PHE A 45 2.49 -2.13 -6.29
CA PHE A 45 1.11 -2.52 -6.49
C PHE A 45 0.70 -2.35 -7.97
N GLU A 46 1.05 -1.23 -8.59
CA GLU A 46 0.82 -0.99 -10.02
C GLU A 46 1.47 -2.11 -10.87
N GLN A 47 2.75 -2.41 -10.65
CA GLN A 47 3.44 -3.50 -11.36
C GLN A 47 2.78 -4.87 -11.12
N ILE A 48 2.33 -5.14 -9.89
CA ILE A 48 1.63 -6.39 -9.57
C ILE A 48 0.31 -6.48 -10.34
N THR A 49 -0.40 -5.36 -10.55
CA THR A 49 -1.66 -5.36 -11.30
C THR A 49 -1.50 -5.66 -12.79
N GLU A 50 -0.30 -5.49 -13.34
CA GLU A 50 0.02 -5.83 -14.73
C GLU A 50 0.33 -7.32 -14.92
N LEU A 51 0.57 -8.07 -13.83
CA LEU A 51 0.89 -9.48 -13.91
C LEU A 51 -0.32 -10.29 -14.40
N PRO A 52 -0.15 -11.20 -15.38
CA PRO A 52 -1.25 -12.02 -15.89
C PRO A 52 -1.87 -12.92 -14.81
N GLU A 53 -1.13 -13.27 -13.76
CA GLU A 53 -1.63 -14.06 -12.64
C GLU A 53 -2.51 -13.26 -11.67
N TYR A 54 -2.40 -11.92 -11.64
CA TYR A 54 -3.11 -11.07 -10.68
C TYR A 54 -4.60 -10.98 -11.00
N TYR A 55 -4.95 -10.93 -12.29
CA TYR A 55 -6.32 -11.02 -12.75
C TYR A 55 -6.56 -12.39 -13.38
N GLN A 56 -7.00 -13.35 -12.58
CA GLN A 56 -7.38 -14.70 -13.05
C GLN A 56 -8.56 -14.73 -14.04
N SER A 57 -9.15 -13.58 -14.38
CA SER A 57 -10.20 -13.45 -15.40
C SER A 57 -9.65 -12.80 -16.68
N GLU A 58 -9.75 -13.53 -17.80
CA GLU A 58 -9.30 -13.15 -19.15
C GLU A 58 -9.77 -11.75 -19.61
N GLU A 59 -10.91 -11.27 -19.11
CA GLU A 59 -11.50 -9.98 -19.50
C GLU A 59 -10.65 -8.76 -19.11
N GLN A 60 -9.95 -8.81 -17.98
CA GLN A 60 -9.10 -7.71 -17.52
C GLN A 60 -7.70 -7.75 -18.15
N SER A 61 -7.19 -8.96 -18.46
CA SER A 61 -5.92 -9.18 -19.16
C SER A 61 -5.92 -8.53 -20.56
N LEU A 62 -7.06 -8.61 -21.26
CA LEU A 62 -7.23 -8.01 -22.58
C LEU A 62 -7.10 -6.49 -22.58
N VAL A 63 -7.55 -5.79 -21.53
CA VAL A 63 -7.45 -4.32 -21.45
C VAL A 63 -5.99 -3.87 -21.45
N SER A 64 -5.10 -4.56 -20.73
CA SER A 64 -3.66 -4.24 -20.72
C SER A 64 -2.99 -4.54 -22.07
N PHE A 65 -3.36 -5.65 -22.72
CA PHE A 65 -2.81 -6.01 -24.03
C PHE A 65 -3.19 -5.03 -25.14
N PHE A 66 -4.43 -4.50 -25.14
CA PHE A 66 -4.89 -3.53 -26.14
C PHE A 66 -4.20 -2.15 -26.05
N PHE A 67 -3.63 -1.77 -24.90
CA PHE A 67 -2.92 -0.49 -24.75
C PHE A 67 -1.45 -0.53 -25.20
N THR A 68 -0.90 -1.71 -25.51
CA THR A 68 0.52 -1.91 -25.82
C THR A 68 0.80 -2.09 -27.33
N VAL A 69 -0.23 -2.10 -28.19
CA VAL A 69 -0.12 -2.24 -29.66
C VAL A 69 -0.66 -1.05 -30.44
#